data_AF-A0A1B6JX15-F1
#
_entry.id   AF-A0A1B6JX15-F1
#
_cell.length_a   1.000
_cell.length_b   1.000
_cell.length_c   1.000
_cell.angle_alpha   90.00
_cell.angle_beta   90.00
_cell.angle_gamma   90.00
#
_symmetry.space_group_name_H-M   'P 1'
#
loop_
_entity.id
_entity.type
_entity.pdbx_description
1 polymer ?
#
loop_
_entity_poly.entity_id
_entity_poly.type
_entity_poly.pdbx_seq_one_letter_code
_entity_poly.pdbx_strand_id
1 'polypeptide(L)'
;VRPGLVSKEDGRLICTPFFATVTSLKAEKTSLEEAAPGGLIGVGTTMDPYFCKSDRLVGMVMGLEGTLPPVYHTIRVTYELFQKTVSHTREDLHMDEHILLNIGSTTTGSKIREISGGEVKFELIKPCCCDVGDRISISRRIKNNWRLIGFGRIIEGE
;
A
#
# COMPACT_ATOMS: atom_id res chain seq x y z
N VAL A 1 -11.43 -0.01 8.67
CA VAL A 1 -10.67 -0.16 7.41
C VAL A 1 -9.93 1.14 7.11
N ARG A 2 -8.61 1.09 6.95
CA ARG A 2 -7.73 2.23 6.65
C ARG A 2 -6.99 2.01 5.32
N PRO A 3 -6.65 3.07 4.55
CA PRO A 3 -6.86 4.49 4.83
C PRO A 3 -8.32 4.97 4.71
N GLY A 4 -9.19 4.17 4.08
CA GLY A 4 -10.61 4.46 3.95
C GLY A 4 -10.92 5.42 2.79
N LEU A 5 -11.82 6.37 3.01
CA LEU A 5 -12.18 7.39 2.02
C LEU A 5 -11.08 8.45 1.95
N VAL A 6 -10.44 8.57 0.79
CA VAL A 6 -9.43 9.60 0.53
C VAL A 6 -10.08 10.73 -0.26
N SER A 7 -10.21 11.90 0.36
CA SER A 7 -10.67 13.14 -0.27
C SER A 7 -9.52 14.14 -0.38
N LYS A 8 -9.64 15.09 -1.31
CA LYS A 8 -8.71 16.20 -1.45
C LYS A 8 -9.44 17.49 -1.09
N GLU A 9 -9.12 18.05 0.06
CA GLU A 9 -9.66 19.33 0.54
C GLU A 9 -8.49 20.32 0.67
N ASP A 10 -8.64 21.51 0.10
CA ASP A 10 -7.63 22.59 0.13
C ASP A 10 -6.21 22.15 -0.26
N GLY A 11 -6.11 21.21 -1.21
CA GLY A 11 -4.84 20.66 -1.69
C GLY A 11 -4.22 19.60 -0.79
N ARG A 12 -4.76 19.35 0.41
CA ARG A 12 -4.32 18.30 1.34
C ARG A 12 -5.16 17.04 1.16
N LEU A 13 -4.52 15.88 1.35
CA LEU A 13 -5.19 14.58 1.34
C LEU A 13 -5.76 14.31 2.73
N ILE A 14 -7.08 14.17 2.83
CA ILE A 14 -7.77 13.80 4.06
C ILE A 14 -8.17 12.33 3.94
N CYS A 15 -7.78 11.53 4.95
CA CYS A 15 -8.10 10.11 5.02
C CYS A 15 -9.14 9.87 6.12
N THR A 16 -10.34 9.47 5.73
CA THR A 16 -11.40 9.11 6.67
C THR A 16 -11.54 7.59 6.73
N PRO A 17 -11.20 6.94 7.86
CA PRO A 17 -11.33 5.49 7.98
C PRO A 17 -12.79 5.05 7.94
N PHE A 18 -13.05 3.86 7.39
CA PHE A 18 -14.38 3.25 7.48
C PHE A 18 -14.50 2.42 8.75
N PHE A 19 -15.57 2.64 9.50
CA PHE A 19 -15.99 1.82 10.63
C PHE A 19 -17.18 0.96 10.21
N ALA A 20 -17.10 -0.33 10.50
CA ALA A 20 -18.16 -1.29 10.20
C ALA A 20 -18.09 -2.46 11.19
N THR A 21 -19.21 -3.15 11.37
CA THR A 21 -19.32 -4.35 12.21
C THR A 21 -19.27 -5.58 11.31
N VAL A 22 -18.57 -6.62 11.75
CA VAL A 22 -18.54 -7.91 11.07
C VAL A 22 -19.87 -8.63 11.29
N THR A 23 -20.50 -9.08 10.21
CA THR A 23 -21.81 -9.76 10.23
C THR A 23 -21.72 -11.24 9.90
N SER A 24 -20.73 -11.65 9.11
CA SER A 24 -20.52 -13.06 8.76
C SER A 24 -19.10 -13.30 8.29
N LEU A 25 -18.63 -14.53 8.44
CA LEU A 25 -17.36 -15.01 7.90
C LEU A 25 -17.63 -16.19 6.97
N LYS A 26 -16.94 -16.23 5.83
CA LYS A 26 -17.05 -17.31 4.85
C LYS A 26 -15.68 -17.74 4.33
N ALA A 27 -15.46 -19.04 4.26
CA ALA A 27 -14.38 -19.64 3.49
C ALA A 27 -15.01 -20.48 2.38
N GLU A 28 -14.78 -20.10 1.12
CA GLU A 28 -15.40 -20.72 -0.05
C GLU A 28 -16.94 -20.78 0.05
N LYS A 29 -17.50 -21.98 0.28
CA LYS A 29 -18.94 -22.23 0.41
C LYS A 29 -19.40 -22.37 1.87
N THR A 30 -18.47 -22.35 2.81
CA THR A 30 -18.71 -22.64 4.23
C THR A 30 -18.82 -21.35 5.03
N SER A 31 -19.91 -21.20 5.79
CA SER A 31 -20.03 -20.15 6.79
C SER A 31 -19.24 -20.52 8.04
N LEU A 32 -18.53 -19.55 8.62
CA LEU A 32 -17.69 -19.72 9.80
C LEU A 32 -18.17 -18.83 10.93
N GLU A 33 -18.03 -19.29 12.18
CA GLU A 33 -18.25 -18.47 13.37
C GLU A 33 -16.97 -17.71 13.76
N GLU A 34 -15.81 -18.35 13.59
CA GLU A 34 -14.50 -17.78 13.87
C GLU A 34 -13.52 -18.07 12.72
N ALA A 35 -12.52 -17.20 12.56
CA ALA A 35 -11.46 -17.35 11.57
C ALA A 35 -10.09 -17.34 12.25
N ALA A 36 -9.27 -18.34 11.94
CA ALA A 36 -7.87 -18.40 12.34
C ALA A 36 -6.96 -17.78 11.27
N PRO A 37 -5.72 -17.38 11.61
CA PRO A 37 -4.75 -16.89 10.63
C PRO A 37 -4.40 -17.95 9.57
N GLY A 38 -4.27 -17.51 8.32
CA GLY A 38 -3.88 -18.35 7.18
C GLY A 38 -5.06 -18.70 6.27
N GLY A 39 -4.97 -18.29 5.00
CA GLY A 39 -6.00 -18.50 3.99
C GLY A 39 -6.75 -17.22 3.59
N LEU A 40 -7.77 -17.37 2.73
CA LEU A 40 -8.62 -16.29 2.24
C LEU A 40 -10.01 -16.41 2.86
N ILE A 41 -10.43 -15.37 3.58
CA ILE A 41 -11.72 -15.31 4.26
C ILE A 41 -12.54 -14.14 3.69
N GLY A 42 -13.77 -14.43 3.29
CA GLY A 42 -14.77 -13.42 2.99
C GLY A 42 -15.36 -12.88 4.29
N VAL A 43 -15.11 -11.60 4.57
CA VAL A 43 -15.65 -10.91 5.76
C VAL A 43 -16.86 -10.07 5.33
N GLY A 44 -18.05 -10.51 5.71
CA GLY A 44 -19.28 -9.73 5.57
C GLY A 44 -19.31 -8.62 6.62
N THR A 45 -19.63 -7.39 6.21
CA THR A 45 -19.68 -6.24 7.10
C THR A 45 -20.95 -5.41 6.91
N THR A 46 -21.23 -4.49 7.83
CA THR A 46 -22.31 -3.50 7.73
C THR A 46 -21.98 -2.29 6.85
N MET A 47 -20.83 -2.31 6.15
CA MET A 47 -20.40 -1.21 5.28
C MET A 47 -21.37 -1.03 4.10
N ASP A 48 -21.59 0.23 3.70
CA ASP A 48 -22.38 0.53 2.51
C ASP A 48 -21.77 -0.13 1.26
N PRO A 49 -22.54 -0.96 0.52
CA PRO A 49 -22.07 -1.61 -0.70
C PRO A 49 -21.48 -0.66 -1.75
N TYR A 50 -21.84 0.63 -1.74
CA TYR A 50 -21.26 1.65 -2.61
C TYR A 50 -19.74 1.77 -2.46
N PHE A 51 -19.21 1.62 -1.25
CA PHE A 51 -17.76 1.68 -0.99
C PHE A 51 -17.04 0.37 -1.33
N CYS A 52 -17.76 -0.75 -1.38
CA CYS A 52 -17.21 -2.08 -1.68
C CYS A 52 -17.22 -2.42 -3.18
N LYS A 53 -18.06 -1.75 -3.97
CA LYS A 53 -18.24 -2.02 -5.41
C LYS A 53 -16.97 -1.73 -6.22
N SER A 54 -16.74 -2.50 -7.28
CA SER A 54 -15.68 -2.26 -8.28
C SER A 54 -14.26 -2.20 -7.67
N ASP A 55 -13.95 -3.13 -6.77
CA ASP A 55 -12.60 -3.32 -6.23
C ASP A 55 -12.02 -2.09 -5.50
N ARG A 56 -12.89 -1.19 -5.02
CA ARG A 56 -12.48 0.05 -4.35
C ARG A 56 -11.72 -0.16 -3.05
N LEU A 57 -11.92 -1.30 -2.39
CA LEU A 57 -11.23 -1.66 -1.14
C LEU A 57 -9.88 -2.39 -1.36
N VAL A 58 -9.45 -2.59 -2.61
CA VAL A 58 -8.18 -3.28 -2.89
C VAL A 58 -7.01 -2.53 -2.27
N GLY A 59 -6.19 -3.28 -1.53
CA GLY A 59 -5.01 -2.77 -0.84
C GLY A 59 -5.30 -2.10 0.50
N MET A 60 -6.57 -1.96 0.92
CA MET A 60 -6.87 -1.42 2.24
C MET A 60 -6.58 -2.43 3.36
N VAL A 61 -6.29 -1.92 4.55
CA VAL A 61 -6.03 -2.74 5.75
C VAL A 61 -7.27 -2.72 6.64
N MET A 62 -7.74 -3.91 7.02
CA MET A 62 -8.83 -4.11 7.98
C MET A 62 -8.25 -4.65 9.29
N GLY A 63 -8.78 -4.16 10.40
CA GLY A 63 -8.37 -4.55 11.75
C GLY A 63 -9.33 -3.95 12.76
N LEU A 64 -9.12 -4.29 14.02
CA LEU A 64 -9.90 -3.76 15.12
C LEU A 64 -9.66 -2.25 15.26
N GLU A 65 -10.64 -1.57 15.85
CA GLU A 65 -10.51 -0.16 16.14
C GLU A 65 -9.30 0.10 17.05
N GLY A 66 -8.49 1.10 16.69
CA GLY A 66 -7.29 1.48 17.44
C GLY A 66 -6.07 0.56 17.25
N THR A 67 -6.20 -0.61 16.63
CA THR A 67 -5.07 -1.55 16.45
C THR A 67 -4.36 -1.40 15.12
N LEU A 68 -4.91 -0.60 14.20
CA LEU A 68 -4.36 -0.44 12.86
C LEU A 68 -3.16 0.52 12.85
N PRO A 69 -2.17 0.27 11.97
CA PRO A 69 -1.05 1.18 11.74
C PRO A 69 -1.48 2.61 11.39
N PRO A 70 -0.57 3.59 11.51
CA PRO A 70 -0.77 4.93 10.98
C PRO A 70 -0.92 4.93 9.46
N VAL A 71 -1.36 6.07 8.92
CA VAL A 71 -1.50 6.30 7.48
C VAL A 71 -0.49 7.36 7.08
N TYR A 72 0.35 7.04 6.10
CA TYR A 72 1.41 7.93 5.61
C TYR A 72 1.10 8.43 4.21
N HIS A 73 1.46 9.68 3.96
CA HIS A 73 1.41 10.33 2.64
C HIS A 73 2.81 10.37 2.01
N THR A 74 3.85 10.43 2.83
CA THR A 74 5.24 10.39 2.41
C THR A 74 5.98 9.33 3.21
N ILE A 75 6.85 8.56 2.56
CA ILE A 75 7.63 7.52 3.25
C ILE A 75 9.11 7.64 2.89
N ARG A 76 9.98 7.39 3.86
CA ARG A 76 11.42 7.27 3.70
C ARG A 76 11.79 5.79 3.78
N VAL A 77 12.57 5.34 2.82
CA VAL A 77 12.82 3.90 2.59
C VAL A 77 14.30 3.66 2.37
N THR A 78 14.87 2.67 3.06
CA THR A 78 16.16 2.07 2.67
C THR A 78 15.89 1.11 1.53
N TYR A 79 16.59 1.25 0.41
CA TYR A 79 16.35 0.45 -0.78
C TYR A 79 17.57 -0.31 -1.26
N GLU A 80 17.33 -1.43 -1.93
CA GLU A 80 18.33 -2.21 -2.64
C GLU A 80 17.82 -2.54 -4.04
N LEU A 81 18.59 -2.17 -5.07
CA LEU A 81 18.28 -2.48 -6.46
C LEU A 81 18.94 -3.79 -6.87
N PHE A 82 18.23 -4.58 -7.68
CA PHE A 82 18.79 -5.81 -8.23
C PHE A 82 19.94 -5.51 -9.18
N GLN A 83 21.01 -6.30 -9.10
CA GLN A 83 22.19 -6.17 -9.97
C GLN A 83 21.87 -6.39 -11.44
N LYS A 84 20.90 -7.27 -11.73
CA LYS A 84 20.44 -7.56 -13.08
C LYS A 84 18.95 -7.87 -13.04
N THR A 85 18.15 -7.03 -13.68
CA THR A 85 16.76 -7.40 -13.96
C THR A 85 16.76 -8.26 -15.22
N VAL A 86 15.85 -9.24 -15.32
CA VAL A 86 15.76 -10.22 -16.43
C VAL A 86 15.87 -9.60 -17.83
N SER A 87 15.53 -8.32 -17.98
CA SER A 87 15.53 -7.65 -19.27
C SER A 87 16.45 -6.43 -19.38
N HIS A 88 16.94 -5.82 -18.29
CA HIS A 88 17.55 -4.48 -18.30
C HIS A 88 18.76 -4.39 -17.36
N THR A 89 19.75 -3.59 -17.76
CA THR A 89 20.93 -3.24 -16.97
C THR A 89 20.50 -2.40 -15.76
N ARG A 90 21.21 -2.53 -14.64
CA ARG A 90 20.98 -1.72 -13.44
C ARG A 90 21.13 -0.24 -13.77
N GLU A 91 20.09 0.53 -13.45
CA GLU A 91 20.04 1.98 -13.55
C GLU A 91 19.63 2.53 -12.20
N ASP A 92 20.34 3.54 -11.69
CA ASP A 92 20.02 4.16 -10.42
C ASP A 92 18.70 4.95 -10.47
N LEU A 93 18.17 5.30 -9.29
CA LEU A 93 16.96 6.11 -9.16
C LEU A 93 17.28 7.58 -9.43
N HIS A 94 16.34 8.29 -10.05
CA HIS A 94 16.48 9.72 -10.34
C HIS A 94 15.46 10.54 -9.54
N MET A 95 15.83 11.78 -9.20
CA MET A 95 14.89 12.72 -8.59
C MET A 95 13.70 13.01 -9.52
N ASP A 96 12.54 13.23 -8.91
CA ASP A 96 11.26 13.46 -9.59
C ASP A 96 10.76 12.34 -10.51
N GLU A 97 11.40 11.17 -10.49
CA GLU A 97 10.97 9.99 -11.23
C GLU A 97 9.69 9.38 -10.63
N HIS A 98 8.80 8.90 -11.51
CA HIS A 98 7.58 8.19 -11.12
C HIS A 98 7.82 6.69 -10.99
N ILE A 99 7.57 6.16 -9.80
CA ILE A 99 7.82 4.76 -9.44
C ILE A 99 6.55 4.14 -8.88
N LEU A 100 6.30 2.87 -9.19
CA LEU A 100 5.23 2.09 -8.60
C LEU A 100 5.77 1.34 -7.38
N LEU A 101 5.12 1.53 -6.24
CA LEU A 101 5.43 0.85 -4.99
C LEU A 101 4.34 -0.16 -4.66
N ASN A 102 4.73 -1.36 -4.24
CA ASN A 102 3.83 -2.23 -3.49
C ASN A 102 4.30 -2.31 -2.04
N ILE A 103 3.42 -1.89 -1.14
CA ILE A 103 3.59 -1.86 0.31
C ILE A 103 2.58 -2.84 0.89
N GLY A 104 3.02 -4.03 1.27
CA GLY A 104 2.11 -5.13 1.60
C GLY A 104 1.15 -5.42 0.43
N SER A 105 -0.14 -5.23 0.65
CA SER A 105 -1.19 -5.37 -0.37
C SER A 105 -1.53 -4.07 -1.10
N THR A 106 -1.01 -2.92 -0.65
CA THR A 106 -1.27 -1.62 -1.26
C THR A 106 -0.36 -1.39 -2.44
N THR A 107 -0.93 -1.20 -3.63
CA THR A 107 -0.21 -0.74 -4.82
C THR A 107 -0.48 0.74 -5.04
N THR A 108 0.57 1.57 -4.99
CA THR A 108 0.45 3.02 -5.17
C THR A 108 1.56 3.56 -6.05
N GLY A 109 1.21 4.51 -6.90
CA GLY A 109 2.20 5.29 -7.62
C GLY A 109 2.83 6.31 -6.68
N SER A 110 4.11 6.61 -6.89
CA SER A 110 4.86 7.54 -6.07
C SER A 110 5.79 8.40 -6.93
N LYS A 111 6.22 9.52 -6.37
CA LYS A 111 7.24 10.39 -6.95
C LYS A 111 8.43 10.46 -6.01
N ILE A 112 9.63 10.33 -6.54
CA ILE A 112 10.87 10.46 -5.77
C ILE A 112 11.13 11.94 -5.47
N ARG A 113 11.28 12.30 -4.20
CA ARG A 113 11.55 13.68 -3.77
C ARG A 113 12.99 13.91 -3.32
N GLU A 114 13.58 12.91 -2.68
CA GLU A 114 14.94 13.01 -2.15
C GLU A 114 15.63 11.65 -2.27
N ILE A 115 16.92 11.66 -2.62
CA ILE A 115 17.78 10.48 -2.65
C ILE A 115 19.04 10.83 -1.85
N SER A 116 19.31 10.09 -0.78
CA SER A 116 20.45 10.35 0.09
C SER A 116 21.04 9.03 0.60
N GLY A 117 22.32 8.77 0.30
CA GLY A 117 23.11 7.74 0.99
C GLY A 117 22.55 6.30 1.04
N GLY A 118 21.69 5.89 0.10
CA GLY A 118 21.02 4.58 0.11
C GLY A 118 19.57 4.59 0.62
N GLU A 119 19.07 5.78 0.95
CA GLU A 119 17.68 6.05 1.30
C GLU A 119 17.01 6.92 0.24
N VAL A 120 15.69 6.78 0.14
CA VAL A 120 14.87 7.55 -0.78
C VAL A 120 13.57 7.98 -0.11
N LYS A 121 13.19 9.24 -0.31
CA LYS A 121 11.90 9.78 0.15
C LYS A 121 10.91 9.74 -1.02
N PHE A 122 9.82 8.99 -0.84
CA PHE A 122 8.74 8.85 -1.81
C PHE A 122 7.50 9.60 -1.34
N GLU A 123 6.98 10.48 -2.20
CA GLU A 123 5.64 11.04 -2.03
C GLU A 123 4.62 10.13 -2.71
N LEU A 124 3.64 9.64 -1.96
CA LEU A 124 2.64 8.68 -2.44
C LEU A 124 1.46 9.42 -3.07
N ILE A 125 1.00 8.96 -4.24
CA ILE A 125 -0.20 9.52 -4.89
C ILE A 125 -1.45 9.15 -4.10
N LYS A 126 -1.49 7.92 -3.58
CA LYS A 126 -2.51 7.45 -2.64
C LYS A 126 -1.84 7.15 -1.30
N PRO A 127 -2.40 7.64 -0.19
CA PRO A 127 -1.88 7.37 1.14
C PRO A 127 -1.98 5.88 1.47
N CYS A 128 -1.04 5.38 2.26
CA CYS A 128 -0.91 3.97 2.59
C CYS A 128 -0.96 3.77 4.11
N CYS A 129 -1.66 2.72 4.56
CA CYS A 129 -1.63 2.27 5.95
C CYS A 129 -0.54 1.20 6.09
N CYS A 130 0.56 1.52 6.76
CA CYS A 130 1.71 0.64 6.92
C CYS A 130 2.50 1.01 8.18
N ASP A 131 3.33 0.06 8.65
CA ASP A 131 4.21 0.25 9.79
C ASP A 131 5.66 0.52 9.38
N VAL A 132 6.41 1.14 10.27
CA VAL A 132 7.86 1.26 10.12
C VAL A 132 8.49 -0.14 10.19
N GLY A 133 9.38 -0.43 9.24
CA GLY A 133 10.00 -1.74 9.05
C GLY A 133 9.33 -2.61 8.00
N ASP A 134 8.15 -2.22 7.50
CA ASP A 134 7.46 -2.97 6.45
C ASP A 134 8.29 -3.08 5.17
N ARG A 135 8.22 -4.25 4.55
CA ARG A 135 8.90 -4.53 3.29
C ARG A 135 8.12 -3.93 2.14
N ILE A 136 8.85 -3.28 1.24
CA ILE A 136 8.28 -2.73 0.02
C ILE A 136 8.99 -3.30 -1.21
N SER A 137 8.29 -3.28 -2.32
CA SER A 137 8.83 -3.60 -3.64
C SER A 137 8.76 -2.37 -4.55
N ILE A 138 9.79 -2.20 -5.36
CA ILE A 138 10.00 -1.01 -6.18
C ILE A 138 9.94 -1.42 -7.64
N SER A 139 9.01 -0.84 -8.39
CA SER A 139 8.79 -1.13 -9.81
C SER A 139 8.92 0.12 -10.67
N ARG A 140 9.71 0.03 -11.73
CA ARG A 140 9.93 1.10 -12.72
C ARG A 140 9.14 0.83 -14.00
N ARG A 141 8.68 1.89 -14.66
CA ARG A 141 7.99 1.78 -15.95
C ARG A 141 9.00 1.70 -17.08
N ILE A 142 9.03 0.58 -17.78
CA ILE A 142 9.97 0.28 -18.86
C ILE A 142 9.18 -0.20 -20.08
N LYS A 143 9.32 0.48 -21.24
CA LYS A 143 8.60 0.14 -22.48
C LYS A 143 7.10 -0.11 -22.23
N ASN A 144 6.49 0.81 -21.47
CA ASN A 144 5.08 0.79 -21.06
C ASN A 144 4.66 -0.29 -20.04
N ASN A 145 5.57 -1.12 -19.54
CA ASN A 145 5.28 -2.15 -18.53
C ASN A 145 5.96 -1.84 -17.19
N TRP A 146 5.30 -2.15 -16.08
CA TRP A 146 5.94 -2.10 -14.77
C TRP A 146 6.87 -3.29 -14.60
N ARG A 147 8.12 -3.03 -14.25
CA ARG A 147 9.15 -4.04 -14.00
C ARG A 147 9.68 -3.86 -12.60
N LEU A 148 9.73 -4.95 -11.84
CA LEU A 148 10.32 -4.97 -10.52
C LEU A 148 11.83 -4.74 -10.64
N ILE A 149 12.36 -3.74 -9.93
CA ILE A 149 13.77 -3.33 -9.98
C ILE A 149 14.49 -3.48 -8.64
N GLY A 150 13.74 -3.58 -7.53
CA GLY A 150 14.35 -3.66 -6.21
C GLY A 150 13.31 -3.83 -5.10
N PHE A 151 13.82 -3.83 -3.88
CA PHE A 151 13.04 -3.92 -2.66
C PHE A 151 13.61 -2.97 -1.60
N GLY A 152 12.86 -2.76 -0.53
CA GLY A 152 13.30 -1.89 0.56
C GLY A 152 12.51 -2.10 1.83
N ARG A 153 12.83 -1.29 2.84
CA ARG A 153 12.10 -1.22 4.10
C ARG A 153 11.78 0.21 4.47
N ILE A 154 10.59 0.44 5.00
CA ILE A 154 10.16 1.75 5.50
C ILE A 154 10.94 2.05 6.78
N ILE A 155 11.57 3.22 6.85
CA ILE A 155 12.31 3.71 8.03
C ILE A 155 11.46 4.73 8.79
N GLU A 156 10.76 5.57 8.04
CA GLU A 156 10.01 6.71 8.56
C GLU A 156 8.84 6.98 7.61
N GLY A 157 7.74 7.45 8.18
CA GLY A 157 6.57 7.90 7.44
C GLY A 157 6.07 9.21 7.99
N GLU A 158 5.65 10.10 7.10
CA GLU A 158 4.97 11.36 7.37
C GLU A 158 3.55 11.28 6.80
#